data_AF-A0A4R3LJA4-F1
#
_entry.id   AF-A0A4R3LJA4-F1
#
_cell.length_a   1.000
_cell.length_b   1.000
_cell.length_c   1.000
_cell.angle_alpha   90.00
_cell.angle_beta   90.00
_cell.angle_gamma   90.00
#
_symmetry.space_group_name_H-M   'P 1'
#
loop_
_entity.id
_entity.type
_entity.pdbx_description
1 polymer ?
#
loop_
_entity_poly.entity_id
_entity_poly.type
_entity_poly.pdbx_seq_one_letter_code
_entity_poly.pdbx_strand_id
1 'polypeptide(L)'
;MSESAPNTVSVSILDRDYLVACPPGEREALLAAARLLDTRLRDMRQHNRSATLERLAIMVALNLAHEQQQHSARADAVSGDVGQELARLLQRVDRVLGDD
;
A
#
# COMPACT_ATOMS: atom_id res chain seq x y z
N MET A 1 17.34 -9.35 28.88
CA MET A 1 16.52 -8.35 28.18
C MET A 1 15.16 -8.97 28.00
N SER A 2 14.11 -8.35 28.56
CA SER A 2 12.80 -8.98 28.77
C SER A 2 12.08 -9.27 27.45
N GLU A 3 11.73 -10.53 27.25
CA GLU A 3 10.91 -11.05 26.16
C GLU A 3 9.50 -10.47 26.33
N SER A 4 9.20 -9.40 25.59
CA SER A 4 7.88 -8.79 25.60
C SER A 4 6.92 -9.74 24.89
N ALA A 5 5.93 -10.25 25.61
CA ALA A 5 4.89 -11.14 25.08
C ALA A 5 4.35 -10.60 23.74
N PRO A 6 4.07 -11.47 22.75
CA PRO A 6 3.55 -11.02 21.47
C PRO A 6 2.23 -10.27 21.71
N ASN A 7 2.25 -8.95 21.51
CA ASN A 7 1.06 -8.11 21.60
C ASN A 7 0.13 -8.53 20.46
N THR A 8 -0.84 -9.39 20.74
CA THR A 8 -1.82 -9.85 19.76
C THR A 8 -3.02 -8.89 19.74
N VAL A 9 -3.50 -8.58 18.54
CA VAL A 9 -4.68 -7.74 18.34
C VAL A 9 -5.73 -8.57 17.63
N SER A 10 -6.95 -8.54 18.16
CA SER A 10 -8.11 -9.13 17.50
C SER A 10 -8.63 -8.18 16.43
N VAL A 11 -8.81 -8.70 15.22
CA VAL A 11 -9.38 -7.99 14.07
C VAL A 11 -10.53 -8.81 13.49
N SER A 12 -11.59 -8.14 13.05
CA SER A 12 -12.73 -8.80 12.40
C SER A 12 -12.74 -8.48 10.92
N ILE A 13 -12.76 -9.51 10.08
CA ILE A 13 -12.73 -9.41 8.61
C ILE A 13 -13.75 -10.39 8.04
N LEU A 14 -14.71 -9.87 7.27
CA LEU A 14 -15.78 -10.62 6.62
C LEU A 14 -16.49 -11.56 7.59
N ASP A 15 -16.91 -10.97 8.73
CA ASP A 15 -17.67 -11.63 9.80
C ASP A 15 -16.89 -12.77 10.50
N ARG A 16 -15.55 -12.77 10.38
CA ARG A 16 -14.64 -13.70 11.06
C ARG A 16 -13.59 -12.96 11.87
N ASP A 17 -13.31 -13.47 13.06
CA ASP A 17 -12.32 -12.88 13.96
C ASP A 17 -10.97 -13.58 13.84
N TYR A 18 -9.91 -12.78 13.80
CA TYR A 18 -8.52 -13.21 13.66
C TYR A 18 -7.66 -12.58 14.75
N LEU A 19 -6.71 -13.35 15.28
CA LEU A 19 -5.68 -12.85 16.18
C LEU A 19 -4.40 -12.64 15.38
N VAL A 20 -3.91 -11.40 15.34
CA VAL A 20 -2.72 -11.03 14.57
C VAL A 20 -1.68 -10.44 15.52
N ALA A 21 -0.43 -10.86 15.37
CA ALA A 21 0.69 -10.27 16.10
C ALA A 21 0.88 -8.81 15.66
N CYS A 22 0.99 -7.91 16.64
CA CYS A 22 1.04 -6.48 16.43
C CYS A 22 2.21 -5.88 17.23
N PRO A 23 3.23 -5.32 16.56
CA PRO A 23 4.29 -4.58 17.23
C PRO A 23 3.74 -3.40 18.05
N PRO A 24 4.44 -2.98 19.12
CA PRO A 24 4.04 -1.80 19.87
C PRO A 24 4.00 -0.56 18.96
N GLY A 25 2.90 0.18 19.01
CA GLY A 25 2.69 1.39 18.19
C GLY A 25 2.01 1.15 16.84
N GLU A 26 1.89 -0.10 16.37
CA GLU A 26 1.30 -0.39 15.05
C GLU A 26 -0.19 -0.76 15.08
N ARG A 27 -0.80 -0.79 16.27
CA ARG A 27 -2.18 -1.23 16.46
C ARG A 27 -3.19 -0.51 15.56
N GLU A 28 -3.10 0.82 15.47
CA GLU A 28 -4.02 1.60 14.64
C GLU A 28 -3.83 1.33 13.15
N ALA A 29 -2.58 1.20 12.70
CA ALA A 29 -2.25 0.87 11.32
C ALA A 29 -2.80 -0.51 10.94
N LEU A 30 -2.64 -1.51 11.82
CA LEU A 30 -3.20 -2.84 11.64
C LEU A 30 -4.73 -2.82 11.57
N LEU A 31 -5.39 -2.08 12.46
CA LEU A 31 -6.85 -1.93 12.43
C LEU A 31 -7.34 -1.23 11.16
N ALA A 32 -6.60 -0.23 10.67
CA ALA A 32 -6.89 0.43 9.40
C ALA A 32 -6.75 -0.53 8.21
N ALA A 33 -5.68 -1.33 8.18
CA ALA A 33 -5.47 -2.36 7.17
C ALA A 33 -6.58 -3.43 7.18
N ALA A 34 -7.00 -3.87 8.36
CA ALA A 34 -8.11 -4.83 8.51
C ALA A 34 -9.43 -4.27 7.98
N ARG A 35 -9.76 -3.00 8.28
CA ARG A 35 -10.95 -2.33 7.73
C ARG A 35 -10.91 -2.19 6.22
N LEU A 36 -9.75 -1.86 5.66
CA LEU A 36 -9.55 -1.78 4.20
C LEU A 36 -9.80 -3.15 3.56
N LEU A 37 -9.21 -4.21 4.12
CA LEU A 37 -9.37 -5.58 3.63
C LEU A 37 -10.83 -6.04 3.71
N ASP A 38 -11.51 -5.81 4.83
CA ASP A 38 -12.94 -6.13 4.99
C ASP A 38 -13.79 -5.45 3.92
N THR A 39 -13.58 -4.15 3.70
CA THR A 39 -14.29 -3.37 2.69
C THR A 39 -14.10 -3.97 1.29
N ARG A 40 -12.86 -4.26 0.90
CA ARG A 40 -12.53 -4.83 -0.43
C ARG A 40 -13.12 -6.23 -0.61
N LEU A 41 -13.08 -7.08 0.41
CA LEU A 41 -13.65 -8.42 0.33
C LEU A 41 -15.18 -8.38 0.25
N ARG A 42 -15.84 -7.49 1.01
CA ARG A 42 -17.29 -7.29 0.93
C ARG A 42 -17.71 -6.83 -0.45
N ASP A 43 -16.99 -5.88 -1.04
CA ASP A 43 -17.23 -5.39 -2.40
C ASP A 43 -17.05 -6.51 -3.45
N MET A 44 -15.95 -7.25 -3.39
CA MET A 44 -15.72 -8.38 -4.29
C MET A 44 -16.79 -9.48 -4.15
N ARG A 45 -17.29 -9.74 -2.94
CA ARG A 45 -18.37 -10.70 -2.67
C ARG A 45 -19.68 -10.28 -3.34
N GLN A 46 -19.99 -8.98 -3.37
CA GLN A 46 -21.20 -8.47 -4.04
C GLN A 46 -21.17 -8.73 -5.55
N HIS A 47 -19.99 -8.58 -6.16
CA HIS A 47 -19.76 -8.77 -7.59
C HIS A 47 -19.56 -10.25 -7.99
N ASN A 48 -19.10 -11.10 -7.06
CA ASN A 48 -18.74 -12.51 -7.32
C ASN A 48 -19.48 -13.47 -6.39
N ARG A 49 -20.81 -13.53 -6.53
CA ARG A 49 -21.70 -14.29 -5.62
C ARG A 49 -21.38 -15.79 -5.50
N SER A 50 -20.75 -16.40 -6.51
CA SER A 50 -20.38 -17.82 -6.52
C SER A 50 -18.94 -18.13 -6.09
N ALA A 51 -18.14 -17.11 -5.76
CA ALA A 51 -16.76 -17.30 -5.35
C ALA A 51 -16.65 -17.70 -3.87
N THR A 52 -15.72 -18.61 -3.56
CA THR A 52 -15.38 -18.95 -2.18
C THR A 52 -14.61 -17.82 -1.51
N LEU A 53 -14.68 -17.74 -0.19
CA LEU A 53 -13.98 -16.72 0.60
C LEU A 53 -12.46 -16.76 0.40
N GLU A 54 -11.88 -17.95 0.29
CA GLU A 54 -10.46 -18.14 -0.03
C GLU A 54 -10.09 -17.53 -1.39
N ARG A 55 -10.91 -17.77 -2.42
CA ARG A 55 -10.69 -17.19 -3.75
C ARG A 55 -10.84 -15.67 -3.74
N LEU A 56 -11.82 -15.14 -3.00
CA LEU A 56 -11.97 -13.70 -2.81
C LEU A 56 -10.74 -13.10 -2.11
N ALA A 57 -10.22 -13.76 -1.07
CA ALA A 57 -9.02 -13.34 -0.35
C ALA A 57 -7.79 -13.26 -1.27
N ILE A 58 -7.58 -14.29 -2.10
CA ILE A 58 -6.48 -14.31 -3.07
C ILE A 58 -6.64 -13.17 -4.10
N MET A 59 -7.85 -12.95 -4.63
CA MET A 59 -8.09 -11.87 -5.59
C MET A 59 -7.84 -10.49 -4.97
N VAL A 60 -8.31 -10.25 -3.75
CA VAL A 60 -8.08 -8.98 -3.06
C VAL A 60 -6.59 -8.78 -2.75
N ALA A 61 -5.89 -9.81 -2.30
CA ALA A 61 -4.44 -9.74 -2.07
C ALA A 61 -3.67 -9.40 -3.35
N LEU A 62 -4.01 -10.03 -4.48
CA LEU A 62 -3.40 -9.73 -5.77
C LEU A 62 -3.69 -8.30 -6.23
N ASN A 63 -4.93 -7.83 -6.07
CA ASN A 63 -5.30 -6.46 -6.44
C ASN A 63 -4.55 -5.42 -5.60
N LEU A 64 -4.44 -5.63 -4.29
CA LEU A 64 -3.69 -4.74 -3.39
C LEU A 64 -2.19 -4.72 -3.74
N ALA A 65 -1.60 -5.89 -4.03
CA ALA A 65 -0.21 -5.97 -4.48
C ALA A 65 0.01 -5.22 -5.80
N HIS A 66 -0.93 -5.36 -6.75
CA HIS A 66 -0.88 -4.65 -8.03
C HIS A 66 -0.99 -3.13 -7.84
N GLU A 67 -1.90 -2.66 -6.99
CA GLU A 67 -2.03 -1.23 -6.64
C GLU A 67 -0.71 -0.68 -6.06
N GLN A 68 -0.07 -1.42 -5.14
CA GLN A 68 1.22 -1.01 -4.56
C GLN A 68 2.31 -0.87 -5.64
N GLN A 69 2.40 -1.83 -6.57
CA GLN A 69 3.36 -1.74 -7.68
C GLN A 69 3.07 -0.54 -8.59
N GLN A 70 1.80 -0.26 -8.87
CA GLN A 70 1.39 0.86 -9.70
C GLN A 70 1.72 2.21 -9.04
N HIS A 71 1.54 2.32 -7.72
CA HIS A 71 1.95 3.51 -6.97
C HIS A 71 3.46 3.75 -7.01
N SER A 72 4.28 2.69 -6.86
CA SER A 72 5.74 2.80 -6.99
C SER A 72 6.15 3.25 -8.38
N ALA A 73 5.62 2.60 -9.43
CA ALA A 73 5.94 2.93 -10.82
C ALA A 73 5.57 4.37 -11.18
N ARG A 74 4.45 4.88 -10.65
CA ARG A 74 4.04 6.29 -10.82
C ARG A 74 4.99 7.24 -10.10
N ALA A 75 5.42 6.92 -8.89
CA ALA A 75 6.37 7.73 -8.14
C ALA A 75 7.73 7.82 -8.86
N ASP A 76 8.20 6.70 -9.43
CA ASP A 76 9.44 6.64 -10.21
C ASP A 76 9.33 7.47 -11.49
N ALA A 77 8.20 7.38 -12.20
CA ALA A 77 7.95 8.18 -13.40
C ALA A 77 7.93 9.69 -13.11
N VAL A 78 7.24 10.12 -12.05
CA VAL A 78 7.21 11.52 -11.63
C VAL A 78 8.60 12.01 -11.22
N SER A 79 9.36 11.19 -10.49
CA SER A 79 10.73 11.54 -10.09
C SER A 79 11.66 11.70 -11.30
N GLY A 80 11.50 10.83 -12.32
CA GLY A 80 12.23 10.92 -13.58
C GLY A 80 11.91 12.20 -14.35
N ASP A 81 10.64 12.57 -14.46
CA ASP A 81 10.19 13.79 -15.15
C ASP A 81 10.73 15.07 -14.46
N VAL A 82 10.62 15.13 -13.12
CA VAL A 82 11.19 16.23 -12.33
C VAL A 82 12.71 16.31 -12.50
N GLY A 83 13.40 15.18 -12.50
CA GLY A 83 14.85 15.13 -12.74
C GLY A 83 15.24 15.64 -14.13
N GLN A 84 14.45 15.30 -15.15
CA GLN A 84 14.67 15.77 -16.52
C GLN A 84 14.44 17.28 -16.66
N GLU A 85 13.37 17.81 -16.07
CA GLU A 85 13.11 19.25 -16.11
C GLU A 85 14.15 20.03 -15.30
N LEU A 86 14.61 19.50 -14.15
CA LEU A 86 15.72 20.10 -13.40
C LEU A 86 17.00 20.15 -14.22
N ALA A 87 17.37 19.07 -14.91
CA ALA A 87 18.54 19.03 -15.78
C ALA A 87 18.43 20.06 -16.92
N ARG A 88 17.23 20.23 -17.49
CA ARG A 88 16.96 21.23 -18.52
C ARG A 88 17.10 22.66 -18.00
N LEU A 89 16.61 22.92 -16.79
CA LEU A 89 16.74 24.24 -16.14
C LEU A 89 18.21 24.55 -15.82
N LEU A 90 18.96 23.59 -15.29
CA LEU A 90 20.40 23.74 -15.04
C LEU A 90 21.16 24.04 -16.33
N GLN A 91 20.89 23.33 -17.43
CA GLN A 91 21.50 23.63 -18.73
C GLN A 91 21.20 25.05 -19.24
N ARG A 92 19.99 25.57 -18.99
CA ARG A 92 19.65 26.95 -19.37
C ARG A 92 20.41 27.97 -18.54
N VAL A 93 20.55 27.72 -17.24
CA VAL A 93 21.32 28.58 -16.34
C VAL A 93 22.79 28.59 -16.74
N ASP A 94 23.40 27.42 -16.94
CA ASP A 94 24.80 27.30 -17.37
C ASP A 94 25.05 28.00 -18.70
N ARG A 95 24.11 27.91 -19.64
CA ARG A 95 24.23 28.61 -20.93
C ARG A 95 24.22 30.13 -20.79
N VAL A 96 23.39 30.68 -19.90
CA VAL A 96 23.30 32.14 -19.69
C VAL A 96 24.51 32.66 -18.89
N LEU A 97 25.06 31.85 -17.98
CA LEU A 97 26.22 32.21 -17.17
C LEU A 97 27.57 31.91 -17.85
N GLY A 98 27.58 31.04 -18.86
CA GLY A 98 28.76 30.70 -19.65
C GLY A 98 28.90 31.48 -20.96
N ASP A 99 27.91 32.30 -21.32
CA ASP A 99 28.03 33.35 -22.34
C ASP A 99 28.66 34.60 -21.68
N ASP A 100 29.97 34.52 -21.36
CA ASP A 100 30.89 35.63 -21.09
C ASP A 100 32.20 35.38 -21.86
#